data_AF-A0A6P8XGM1-F1
#
_entry.id   AF-A0A6P8XGM1-F1
#
_cell.length_a   1.000
_cell.length_b   1.000
_cell.length_c   1.000
_cell.angle_alpha   90.00
_cell.angle_beta   90.00
_cell.angle_gamma   90.00
#
_symmetry.space_group_name_H-M   'P 1'
#
loop_
_entity.id
_entity.type
_entity.pdbx_description
1 polymer ?
#
loop_
_entity_poly.entity_id
_entity_poly.type
_entity_poly.pdbx_seq_one_letter_code
_entity_poly.pdbx_strand_id
1 'polypeptide(L)'
;MQILNLYKLKCIILDKLRHTWTFIIFVAKLLDSSYRKAINQAHNHNNNNNNNNNNVMEQEMQEELPEEQQQQQQQQQQQQLEQAQADFVARFNAIGEPMDASDMENEDADDEIDIDDEDDDDDDNDVSDEDESDPEMEEMYSDGDWSTSNDESEVSTTISNVGLGQSSSADQSEQPKPERPMYNFQPGRLVKCQFKEKHCIGGFPLARSGHRIIASKSHLYSLGGYNPRSALTAARRGRCLLFQELWSYNFATNSWKLELNADNASNMPTELASNALAIHNDVLISHGGTGYPFGESCSNDCYVYRTGEDKAGVERLKVSGDLPTAQYGPGIVIHKHYLYTIGGTTGFDYSCDVYRLDLRTKVWENVYICRPEMRDDPEGRYRHEVVYDGKHIYALGGGTSNSVFDLQRIPAYNLDANRWDYFDTLPDRSSKAWCQNDKGYPKPRKCFSCVQHQSSNGDIEAFITGGLQGDFSTYFSDIWKLNLRTKQWTIIQTASLPRPLYFHSAAHSDNGCMYIFGGIEYHDKEMRRRNDLYKMWMTIPKLSEMCWDAITYYNDNLDLYDRKALLRAGIPKRFTERLPPQRQAGDDNEPGTSIMTSLYSIAKRARSQMQ
;
A
#
# COMPACT_ATOMS: atom_id res chain seq x y z
N MET A 1 5.01 14.80 37.87
CA MET A 1 5.24 13.84 36.77
C MET A 1 5.59 14.62 35.51
N GLN A 2 6.82 14.48 34.99
CA GLN A 2 7.21 15.08 33.70
C GLN A 2 6.99 14.04 32.59
N ILE A 3 5.86 14.14 31.89
CA ILE A 3 5.54 13.29 30.72
C ILE A 3 6.58 13.52 29.60
N LEU A 4 7.06 14.75 29.48
CA LEU A 4 8.21 15.13 28.65
C LEU A 4 9.39 15.45 29.57
N ASN A 5 10.26 14.47 29.77
CA ASN A 5 11.55 14.69 30.42
C ASN A 5 12.48 15.43 29.44
N LEU A 6 12.54 16.76 29.58
CA LEU A 6 13.31 17.65 28.71
C LEU A 6 14.80 17.30 28.63
N TYR A 7 15.37 16.67 29.66
CA TYR A 7 16.78 16.25 29.68
C TYR A 7 17.03 15.03 28.77
N LYS A 8 16.01 14.18 28.56
CA LYS A 8 16.03 13.06 27.60
C LYS A 8 15.62 13.49 26.18
N LEU A 9 14.84 14.55 26.04
CA LEU A 9 14.48 15.18 24.76
C LEU A 9 15.60 16.07 24.18
N LYS A 10 16.86 15.61 24.22
CA LYS A 10 17.96 16.14 23.40
C LYS A 10 17.82 15.72 21.92
N CYS A 11 16.60 15.77 21.39
CA CYS A 11 16.35 15.41 20.01
C CYS A 11 16.60 16.64 19.13
N ILE A 12 17.39 16.45 18.07
CA ILE A 12 17.96 17.52 17.23
C ILE A 12 19.06 18.31 17.95
N ILE A 13 20.24 17.69 18.09
CA ILE A 13 21.50 18.46 18.10
C ILE A 13 21.66 19.06 16.70
N LEU A 14 21.54 20.38 16.60
CA LEU A 14 21.50 21.16 15.34
C LEU A 14 22.82 21.14 14.54
N ASP A 15 23.86 20.46 15.01
CA ASP A 15 25.20 20.48 14.42
C ASP A 15 25.28 20.02 12.96
N LYS A 16 24.34 19.18 12.49
CA LYS A 16 24.26 18.79 11.07
C LYS A 16 23.54 19.82 10.17
N LEU A 17 22.79 20.76 10.74
CA LEU A 17 22.26 21.93 10.02
C LEU A 17 23.29 23.08 9.94
N ARG A 18 24.52 22.89 10.43
CA ARG A 18 25.63 23.84 10.18
C ARG A 18 25.78 24.15 8.70
N HIS A 19 25.62 23.17 7.79
CA HIS A 19 25.76 23.44 6.36
C HIS A 19 24.67 24.38 5.84
N THR A 20 23.42 24.25 6.30
CA THR A 20 22.32 25.13 5.90
C THR A 20 22.48 26.53 6.49
N TRP A 21 22.87 26.66 7.77
CA TRP A 21 23.17 27.97 8.38
C TRP A 21 24.42 28.61 7.80
N THR A 22 25.48 27.85 7.50
CA THR A 22 26.69 28.36 6.84
C THR A 22 26.39 28.75 5.40
N PHE A 23 25.50 28.04 4.70
CA PHE A 23 25.02 28.41 3.37
C PHE A 23 24.17 29.69 3.42
N ILE A 24 23.25 29.83 4.37
CA ILE A 24 22.45 31.06 4.56
C ILE A 24 23.37 32.24 4.92
N ILE A 25 24.35 32.05 5.82
CA ILE A 25 25.35 33.09 6.15
C ILE A 25 26.26 33.40 4.97
N PHE A 26 26.62 32.40 4.15
CA PHE A 26 27.40 32.58 2.92
C PHE A 26 26.61 33.38 1.88
N VAL A 27 25.35 33.02 1.62
CA VAL A 27 24.44 33.74 0.72
C VAL A 27 24.19 35.16 1.24
N ALA A 28 23.95 35.35 2.54
CA ALA A 28 23.80 36.67 3.14
C ALA A 28 25.08 37.53 3.01
N LYS A 29 26.27 36.96 3.21
CA LYS A 29 27.56 37.63 2.98
C LYS A 29 27.84 37.90 1.51
N LEU A 30 27.40 37.02 0.61
CA LEU A 30 27.52 37.19 -0.84
C LEU A 30 26.60 38.32 -1.33
N LEU A 31 25.38 38.39 -0.80
CA LEU A 31 24.42 39.47 -1.06
C LEU A 31 24.91 40.79 -0.47
N ASP A 32 25.39 40.84 0.78
CA ASP A 32 26.00 42.04 1.39
C ASP A 32 27.24 42.51 0.59
N SER A 33 28.11 41.59 0.18
CA SER A 33 29.27 41.90 -0.67
C SER A 33 28.86 42.46 -2.04
N SER A 34 27.83 41.88 -2.66
CA SER A 34 27.28 42.33 -3.95
C SER A 34 26.61 43.70 -3.83
N TYR A 35 25.83 43.91 -2.76
CA TYR A 35 25.15 45.16 -2.44
C TYR A 35 26.15 46.29 -2.16
N ARG A 36 27.19 46.03 -1.36
CA ARG A 36 28.29 46.98 -1.12
C ARG A 36 29.09 47.29 -2.39
N LYS A 37 29.31 46.30 -3.26
CA LYS A 37 29.93 46.54 -4.58
C LYS A 37 29.05 47.43 -5.46
N ALA A 38 27.74 47.19 -5.51
CA ALA A 38 26.79 48.02 -6.25
C ALA A 38 26.75 49.47 -5.72
N ILE A 39 26.69 49.66 -4.40
CA ILE A 39 26.75 50.98 -3.77
C ILE A 39 28.09 51.68 -4.05
N ASN A 40 29.22 50.97 -3.94
CA ASN A 40 30.54 51.56 -4.22
C ASN A 40 30.73 51.87 -5.72
N GLN A 41 30.12 51.10 -6.62
CA GLN A 41 30.07 51.43 -8.04
C GLN A 41 29.21 52.68 -8.30
N ALA A 42 28.05 52.81 -7.65
CA ALA A 42 27.21 54.01 -7.73
C ALA A 42 27.92 55.26 -7.15
N HIS A 43 28.64 55.13 -6.03
CA HIS A 43 29.45 56.22 -5.47
C HIS A 43 30.65 56.60 -6.35
N ASN A 44 31.30 55.63 -6.99
CA ASN A 44 32.38 55.91 -7.94
C ASN A 44 31.88 56.49 -9.27
N HIS A 45 30.63 56.23 -9.68
CA HIS A 45 30.01 56.89 -10.83
C HIS A 45 29.64 58.35 -10.55
N ASN A 46 29.15 58.67 -9.34
CA ASN A 46 28.84 60.03 -8.94
C ASN A 46 30.06 60.94 -8.72
N ASN A 47 31.27 60.38 -8.56
CA ASN A 47 32.50 61.16 -8.36
C ASN A 47 33.32 61.43 -9.64
N ASN A 48 32.90 60.95 -10.81
CA ASN A 48 33.67 61.09 -12.07
C ASN A 48 32.96 61.85 -13.20
N ASN A 49 31.70 62.28 -13.04
CA ASN A 49 31.01 63.09 -14.04
C ASN A 49 31.29 64.59 -13.86
N ASN A 50 32.49 65.01 -14.26
CA ASN A 50 32.80 66.42 -14.47
C ASN A 50 33.85 66.60 -15.59
N ASN A 51 33.47 66.33 -16.85
CA ASN A 51 33.89 67.08 -18.06
C ASN A 51 33.42 66.45 -19.40
N ASN A 52 32.94 67.34 -20.29
CA ASN A 52 32.96 67.29 -21.77
C ASN A 52 32.26 66.18 -22.59
N ASN A 53 31.13 66.56 -23.19
CA ASN A 53 30.91 66.67 -24.65
C ASN A 53 31.60 65.65 -25.61
N ASN A 54 30.82 64.79 -26.29
CA ASN A 54 30.29 65.05 -27.65
C ASN A 54 29.66 63.79 -28.32
N ASN A 55 28.62 64.03 -29.14
CA ASN A 55 28.03 63.20 -30.21
C ASN A 55 27.34 61.86 -29.82
N VAL A 56 26.05 61.56 -30.12
CA VAL A 56 25.25 61.64 -31.39
C VAL A 56 25.63 60.49 -32.35
N MET A 57 24.76 59.59 -32.83
CA MET A 57 23.30 59.34 -32.68
C MET A 57 23.08 57.98 -31.94
N GLU A 58 21.91 57.30 -31.81
CA GLU A 58 20.52 57.48 -32.27
C GLU A 58 19.55 56.66 -31.35
N GLN A 59 18.25 56.54 -31.68
CA GLN A 59 17.28 55.63 -31.03
C GLN A 59 16.28 55.04 -32.03
N GLU A 60 15.85 53.79 -31.83
CA GLU A 60 14.54 53.30 -32.27
C GLU A 60 13.74 52.83 -31.05
N MET A 61 12.45 53.17 -31.02
CA MET A 61 11.53 52.89 -29.90
C MET A 61 10.76 51.58 -30.11
N GLN A 62 10.42 50.92 -29.01
CA GLN A 62 9.20 50.09 -28.91
C GLN A 62 8.43 50.55 -27.67
N GLU A 63 7.15 50.87 -27.84
CA GLU A 63 6.27 51.40 -26.80
C GLU A 63 5.59 50.26 -26.02
N GLU A 64 5.55 50.35 -24.69
CA GLU A 64 4.70 49.51 -23.84
C GLU A 64 3.30 50.14 -23.67
N LEU A 65 2.25 49.32 -23.74
CA LEU A 65 0.86 49.76 -23.62
C LEU A 65 0.44 50.02 -22.15
N PRO A 66 -0.43 51.00 -21.86
CA PRO A 66 -0.74 51.39 -20.48
C PRO A 66 -1.60 50.37 -19.71
N GLU A 67 -1.38 50.29 -18.39
CA GLU A 67 -1.98 49.32 -17.46
C GLU A 67 -3.53 49.31 -17.44
N GLU A 68 -4.20 50.41 -17.84
CA GLU A 68 -5.66 50.51 -17.88
C GLU A 68 -6.32 49.51 -18.86
N GLN A 69 -5.63 49.13 -19.95
CA GLN A 69 -6.19 48.17 -20.92
C GLN A 69 -6.16 46.72 -20.39
N GLN A 70 -5.21 46.38 -19.52
CA GLN A 70 -5.14 45.03 -18.92
C GLN A 70 -6.25 44.82 -17.89
N GLN A 71 -6.61 45.85 -17.12
CA GLN A 71 -7.71 45.76 -16.15
C GLN A 71 -9.09 45.63 -16.83
N GLN A 72 -9.31 46.31 -17.97
CA GLN A 72 -10.55 46.17 -18.73
C GLN A 72 -10.71 44.76 -19.34
N GLN A 73 -9.63 44.14 -19.83
CA GLN A 73 -9.68 42.76 -20.33
C GLN A 73 -10.01 41.74 -19.22
N GLN A 74 -9.43 41.90 -18.03
CA GLN A 74 -9.77 41.01 -16.89
C GLN A 74 -11.23 41.15 -16.45
N GLN A 75 -11.78 42.37 -16.40
CA GLN A 75 -13.19 42.57 -16.04
C GLN A 75 -14.16 42.00 -17.09
N GLN A 76 -13.87 42.13 -18.39
CA GLN A 76 -14.69 41.50 -19.44
C GLN A 76 -14.66 39.97 -19.37
N GLN A 77 -13.48 39.38 -19.09
CA GLN A 77 -13.33 37.94 -18.97
C GLN A 77 -14.05 37.38 -17.73
N GLN A 78 -14.10 38.15 -16.64
CA GLN A 78 -14.86 37.78 -15.43
C GLN A 78 -16.38 37.89 -15.63
N GLN A 79 -16.88 38.93 -16.32
CA GLN A 79 -18.30 39.05 -16.67
C GLN A 79 -18.78 37.93 -17.60
N GLN A 80 -17.96 37.51 -18.58
CA GLN A 80 -18.29 36.37 -19.44
C GLN A 80 -18.39 35.05 -18.64
N LEU A 81 -17.57 34.88 -17.60
CA LEU A 81 -17.63 33.71 -16.72
C LEU A 81 -18.92 33.69 -15.90
N GLU A 82 -19.30 34.81 -15.29
CA GLU A 82 -20.53 34.93 -14.50
C GLU A 82 -21.78 34.74 -15.36
N GLN A 83 -21.77 35.24 -16.60
CA GLN A 83 -22.89 35.08 -17.53
C GLN A 83 -23.05 33.63 -18.02
N ALA A 84 -21.94 32.93 -18.29
CA ALA A 84 -21.97 31.49 -18.58
C ALA A 84 -22.45 30.65 -17.38
N GLN A 85 -22.12 31.07 -16.16
CA GLN A 85 -22.56 30.41 -14.93
C GLN A 85 -24.06 30.63 -14.66
N ALA A 86 -24.59 31.81 -15.00
CA ALA A 86 -26.02 32.10 -14.95
C ALA A 86 -26.83 31.27 -15.97
N ASP A 87 -26.38 31.15 -17.21
CA ASP A 87 -27.01 30.31 -18.24
C ASP A 87 -27.03 28.81 -17.86
N PHE A 88 -25.97 28.33 -17.20
CA PHE A 88 -25.92 26.96 -16.67
C PHE A 88 -26.98 26.71 -15.60
N VAL A 89 -27.13 27.64 -14.63
CA VAL A 89 -28.15 27.55 -13.57
C VAL A 89 -29.56 27.71 -14.13
N ALA A 90 -29.77 28.56 -15.15
CA ALA A 90 -31.05 28.70 -15.83
C ALA A 90 -31.49 27.42 -16.55
N ARG A 91 -30.57 26.68 -17.19
CA ARG A 91 -30.86 25.36 -17.78
C ARG A 91 -31.16 24.29 -16.72
N PHE A 92 -30.55 24.36 -15.54
CA PHE A 92 -30.73 23.38 -14.48
C PHE A 92 -32.12 23.46 -13.81
N ASN A 93 -32.70 24.67 -13.75
CA ASN A 93 -34.02 24.90 -13.13
C ASN A 93 -35.22 24.66 -14.07
N ALA A 94 -34.99 24.17 -15.30
CA ALA A 94 -36.02 24.03 -16.33
C ALA A 94 -36.56 22.59 -16.52
N ILE A 95 -36.16 21.63 -15.67
CA ILE A 95 -36.62 20.23 -15.74
C ILE A 95 -37.40 19.90 -14.46
N GLY A 96 -38.72 20.06 -14.54
CA GLY A 96 -39.65 19.80 -13.44
C GLY A 96 -40.69 18.73 -13.79
N GLU A 97 -40.54 17.58 -13.13
CA GLU A 97 -41.61 16.66 -12.70
C GLU A 97 -42.35 15.77 -13.74
N PRO A 98 -42.96 14.65 -13.28
CA PRO A 98 -42.97 13.39 -14.02
C PRO A 98 -44.30 13.09 -14.74
N MET A 99 -44.27 12.08 -15.61
CA MET A 99 -45.46 11.45 -16.17
C MET A 99 -45.61 10.02 -15.64
N ASP A 100 -46.85 9.70 -15.28
CA ASP A 100 -47.29 8.47 -14.61
C ASP A 100 -47.51 7.31 -15.61
N ALA A 101 -47.68 6.09 -15.10
CA ALA A 101 -47.85 4.88 -15.90
C ALA A 101 -49.31 4.40 -15.95
N SER A 102 -49.90 4.28 -17.14
CA SER A 102 -51.07 3.41 -17.39
C SER A 102 -51.40 3.21 -18.88
N ASP A 103 -51.84 1.99 -19.19
CA ASP A 103 -52.77 1.53 -20.25
C ASP A 103 -52.35 1.26 -21.71
N MET A 104 -53.05 0.26 -22.28
CA MET A 104 -53.07 -0.36 -23.63
C MET A 104 -51.86 -1.26 -23.97
N GLU A 105 -51.94 -2.59 -23.99
CA GLU A 105 -52.83 -3.56 -24.70
C GLU A 105 -52.56 -3.71 -26.21
N ASN A 106 -52.13 -4.94 -26.56
CA ASN A 106 -52.29 -5.75 -27.79
C ASN A 106 -52.37 -5.10 -29.18
N GLU A 107 -51.57 -5.63 -30.13
CA GLU A 107 -52.11 -6.45 -31.24
C GLU A 107 -51.00 -7.22 -31.99
N ASP A 108 -51.41 -8.35 -32.56
CA ASP A 108 -50.64 -9.48 -33.07
C ASP A 108 -49.87 -9.24 -34.39
N ALA A 109 -48.88 -10.09 -34.68
CA ALA A 109 -48.62 -10.64 -36.02
C ALA A 109 -47.70 -11.87 -35.96
N ASP A 110 -48.15 -12.99 -36.53
CA ASP A 110 -47.41 -14.25 -36.66
C ASP A 110 -46.37 -14.20 -37.81
N ASP A 111 -45.37 -15.09 -37.76
CA ASP A 111 -44.85 -15.80 -38.93
C ASP A 111 -43.93 -16.96 -38.47
N GLU A 112 -44.43 -18.20 -38.58
CA GLU A 112 -43.65 -19.44 -38.41
C GLU A 112 -42.89 -19.77 -39.71
N ILE A 113 -41.65 -20.24 -39.61
CA ILE A 113 -41.00 -21.07 -40.65
C ILE A 113 -40.18 -22.17 -39.98
N ASP A 114 -40.66 -23.41 -40.08
CA ASP A 114 -39.88 -24.64 -39.89
C ASP A 114 -38.91 -24.85 -41.05
N ILE A 115 -37.71 -25.37 -40.79
CA ILE A 115 -36.98 -26.28 -41.70
C ILE A 115 -36.31 -27.37 -40.85
N ASP A 116 -36.46 -28.61 -41.31
CA ASP A 116 -36.20 -29.87 -40.61
C ASP A 116 -34.74 -30.25 -40.35
N ASP A 117 -34.58 -31.23 -39.45
CA ASP A 117 -33.39 -32.05 -39.24
C ASP A 117 -33.06 -32.93 -40.47
N GLU A 118 -31.77 -33.22 -40.69
CA GLU A 118 -31.32 -34.51 -41.26
C GLU A 118 -30.06 -34.97 -40.52
N ASP A 119 -30.13 -36.18 -39.96
CA ASP A 119 -29.03 -36.88 -39.27
C ASP A 119 -27.98 -37.42 -40.27
N ASP A 120 -26.74 -37.61 -39.82
CA ASP A 120 -25.91 -38.74 -40.25
C ASP A 120 -24.87 -39.07 -39.17
N ASP A 121 -24.72 -40.36 -38.86
CA ASP A 121 -24.07 -40.91 -37.65
C ASP A 121 -22.53 -41.10 -37.75
N ASP A 122 -21.94 -41.42 -36.58
CA ASP A 122 -20.69 -42.16 -36.33
C ASP A 122 -19.33 -41.58 -36.77
N ASP A 123 -18.49 -41.22 -35.79
CA ASP A 123 -17.33 -42.08 -35.44
C ASP A 123 -16.80 -41.78 -34.02
N ASP A 124 -16.53 -42.83 -33.24
CA ASP A 124 -16.10 -42.76 -31.83
C ASP A 124 -14.69 -42.14 -31.67
N ASN A 125 -14.53 -41.22 -30.71
CA ASN A 125 -13.27 -41.07 -29.96
C ASN A 125 -13.56 -40.57 -28.53
N ASP A 126 -13.56 -41.51 -27.57
CA ASP A 126 -13.42 -41.20 -26.15
C ASP A 126 -12.10 -40.44 -25.91
N VAL A 127 -12.19 -39.12 -25.78
CA VAL A 127 -11.21 -38.33 -25.03
C VAL A 127 -11.89 -37.95 -23.73
N SER A 128 -11.52 -38.65 -22.65
CA SER A 128 -11.82 -38.21 -21.30
C SER A 128 -11.12 -36.88 -21.06
N ASP A 129 -11.89 -35.80 -20.94
CA ASP A 129 -11.40 -34.54 -20.41
C ASP A 129 -10.94 -34.78 -18.96
N GLU A 130 -9.65 -35.02 -18.77
CA GLU A 130 -9.02 -34.95 -17.46
C GLU A 130 -8.96 -33.47 -17.04
N ASP A 131 -9.34 -33.16 -15.80
CA ASP A 131 -9.26 -31.81 -15.23
C ASP A 131 -7.80 -31.31 -15.18
N GLU A 132 -7.29 -30.72 -16.27
CA GLU A 132 -5.98 -30.02 -16.31
C GLU A 132 -6.02 -28.70 -15.51
N SER A 133 -6.09 -28.84 -14.18
CA SER A 133 -5.66 -27.80 -13.24
C SER A 133 -4.14 -27.59 -13.35
N ASP A 134 -3.69 -26.35 -13.61
CA ASP A 134 -2.27 -25.99 -13.80
C ASP A 134 -1.42 -26.35 -12.55
N PRO A 135 -0.59 -27.41 -12.60
CA PRO A 135 0.14 -27.90 -11.44
C PRO A 135 1.27 -26.95 -11.00
N GLU A 136 1.73 -26.03 -11.86
CA GLU A 136 2.79 -25.06 -11.49
C GLU A 136 2.31 -24.04 -10.45
N MET A 137 1.01 -23.73 -10.48
CA MET A 137 0.35 -22.87 -9.49
C MET A 137 0.31 -23.55 -8.11
N GLU A 138 0.02 -24.86 -8.06
CA GLU A 138 0.16 -25.64 -6.84
C GLU A 138 1.62 -25.71 -6.37
N GLU A 139 2.58 -26.05 -7.24
CA GLU A 139 4.01 -26.14 -6.88
C GLU A 139 4.57 -24.82 -6.31
N MET A 140 4.12 -23.65 -6.79
CA MET A 140 4.55 -22.35 -6.24
C MET A 140 4.06 -22.11 -4.79
N TYR A 141 3.04 -22.85 -4.34
CA TYR A 141 2.50 -22.76 -2.98
C TYR A 141 2.69 -24.01 -2.11
N SER A 142 2.98 -25.14 -2.75
CA SER A 142 3.10 -26.49 -2.18
C SER A 142 4.50 -26.74 -1.62
N ASP A 143 4.56 -27.10 -0.34
CA ASP A 143 5.77 -27.66 0.23
C ASP A 143 5.81 -29.16 -0.15
N GLY A 144 6.39 -29.50 -1.32
CA GLY A 144 6.84 -30.86 -1.61
C GLY A 144 7.78 -31.38 -0.50
N ASP A 145 8.03 -32.69 -0.42
CA ASP A 145 8.62 -33.37 0.75
C ASP A 145 10.03 -32.86 1.18
N TRP A 146 10.06 -31.72 1.86
CA TRP A 146 11.25 -31.00 2.32
C TRP A 146 11.26 -30.93 3.86
N SER A 147 12.43 -31.15 4.45
CA SER A 147 12.58 -31.32 5.90
C SER A 147 12.09 -30.11 6.68
N THR A 148 11.13 -30.32 7.58
CA THR A 148 10.56 -29.25 8.40
C THR A 148 11.44 -28.96 9.62
N SER A 149 12.35 -27.98 9.51
CA SER A 149 13.00 -27.45 10.70
C SER A 149 12.01 -26.65 11.57
N ASN A 150 11.83 -27.11 12.81
CA ASN A 150 11.10 -26.39 13.85
C ASN A 150 11.97 -25.23 14.33
N ASP A 151 11.55 -24.00 14.05
CA ASP A 151 12.25 -22.80 14.52
C ASP A 151 11.28 -21.74 15.09
N GLU A 152 10.27 -22.23 15.82
CA GLU A 152 9.57 -21.43 16.83
C GLU A 152 10.37 -21.39 18.16
N SER A 153 11.54 -22.04 18.19
CA SER A 153 12.43 -22.20 19.34
C SER A 153 13.32 -20.98 19.67
N GLU A 154 13.54 -20.04 18.75
CA GLU A 154 14.32 -18.81 19.05
C GLU A 154 13.66 -17.90 20.12
N VAL A 155 12.43 -18.19 20.55
CA VAL A 155 11.78 -17.52 21.69
C VAL A 155 12.28 -18.05 23.05
N SER A 156 13.00 -19.18 23.10
CA SER A 156 13.26 -19.93 24.34
C SER A 156 14.61 -19.67 25.03
N THR A 157 15.42 -18.71 24.59
CA THR A 157 16.80 -18.52 25.13
C THR A 157 17.09 -17.13 25.72
N THR A 158 16.07 -16.41 26.20
CA THR A 158 16.26 -15.23 27.08
C THR A 158 15.21 -15.13 28.19
N ILE A 159 14.89 -16.23 28.86
CA ILE A 159 14.15 -16.21 30.15
C ILE A 159 15.07 -16.75 31.25
N SER A 160 15.89 -15.85 31.81
CA SER A 160 16.63 -16.10 33.04
C SER A 160 15.91 -15.44 34.23
N ASN A 161 15.25 -16.29 35.02
CA ASN A 161 14.86 -16.07 36.42
C ASN A 161 13.91 -14.88 36.73
N VAL A 162 12.60 -15.16 36.69
CA VAL A 162 11.67 -14.63 37.70
C VAL A 162 11.33 -15.77 38.65
N GLY A 163 12.13 -15.93 39.70
CA GLY A 163 11.84 -16.88 40.76
C GLY A 163 10.74 -16.36 41.67
N LEU A 164 9.69 -17.15 41.90
CA LEU A 164 8.74 -16.93 42.98
C LEU A 164 9.47 -17.08 44.33
N GLY A 165 9.91 -15.96 44.90
CA GLY A 165 10.64 -15.88 46.16
C GLY A 165 9.85 -15.09 47.21
N GLN A 166 9.72 -15.66 48.41
CA GLN A 166 8.98 -15.07 49.52
C GLN A 166 9.63 -13.79 50.06
N SER A 167 8.82 -12.98 50.74
CA SER A 167 9.22 -11.75 51.42
C SER A 167 10.41 -11.94 52.37
N SER A 168 11.53 -11.29 52.07
CA SER A 168 12.54 -10.92 53.08
C SER A 168 13.29 -9.67 52.61
N SER A 169 13.62 -8.80 53.56
CA SER A 169 14.21 -7.50 53.33
C SER A 169 15.74 -7.55 53.29
N ALA A 170 16.35 -7.20 52.15
CA ALA A 170 17.71 -6.65 52.11
C ALA A 170 17.99 -5.96 50.76
N ASP A 171 18.50 -4.74 50.87
CA ASP A 171 19.33 -3.98 49.93
C ASP A 171 19.62 -4.60 48.54
N GLN A 172 19.03 -4.04 47.48
CA GLN A 172 19.45 -4.28 46.10
C GLN A 172 19.85 -2.96 45.45
N SER A 173 21.13 -2.85 45.12
CA SER A 173 21.67 -1.76 44.32
C SER A 173 21.04 -1.75 42.93
N GLU A 174 20.43 -0.64 42.53
CA GLU A 174 19.90 -0.46 41.19
C GLU A 174 21.03 -0.56 40.15
N GLN A 175 21.10 -1.69 39.44
CA GLN A 175 21.86 -1.81 38.21
C GLN A 175 21.30 -0.79 37.20
N PRO A 176 22.12 0.13 36.65
CA PRO A 176 21.62 1.13 35.73
C PRO A 176 21.07 0.45 34.47
N LYS A 177 19.79 0.67 34.16
CA LYS A 177 19.19 0.22 32.89
C LYS A 177 20.04 0.75 31.73
N PRO A 178 20.40 -0.08 30.73
CA PRO A 178 21.19 0.39 29.60
C PRO A 178 20.51 1.57 28.92
N GLU A 179 21.24 2.67 28.74
CA GLU A 179 20.69 3.87 28.13
C GLU A 179 20.24 3.57 26.69
N ARG A 180 18.96 3.81 26.37
CA ARG A 180 18.47 3.70 24.99
C ARG A 180 19.32 4.62 24.10
N PRO A 181 19.82 4.13 22.94
CA PRO A 181 20.67 4.94 22.09
C PRO A 181 19.95 6.20 21.62
N MET A 182 20.71 7.27 21.36
CA MET A 182 20.13 8.54 20.92
C MET A 182 19.41 8.35 19.58
N TYR A 183 18.17 8.83 19.50
CA TYR A 183 17.37 8.81 18.27
C TYR A 183 18.12 9.51 17.13
N ASN A 184 18.15 8.85 15.98
CA ASN A 184 18.79 9.34 14.77
C ASN A 184 17.87 9.03 13.58
N PHE A 185 17.32 10.07 12.96
CA PHE A 185 16.47 9.92 11.78
C PHE A 185 17.30 9.46 10.58
N GLN A 186 16.89 8.36 9.95
CA GLN A 186 17.62 7.68 8.88
C GLN A 186 16.70 7.44 7.68
N PRO A 187 16.58 8.42 6.76
CA PRO A 187 15.82 8.25 5.53
C PRO A 187 16.52 7.25 4.60
N GLY A 188 15.74 6.53 3.79
CA GLY A 188 16.25 5.52 2.85
C GLY A 188 16.90 4.31 3.52
N ARG A 189 16.74 4.09 4.83
CA ARG A 189 17.21 2.89 5.55
C ARG A 189 16.03 2.01 5.95
N LEU A 190 16.10 0.73 5.63
CA LEU A 190 15.15 -0.28 6.09
C LEU A 190 15.44 -0.68 7.55
N VAL A 191 14.41 -0.70 8.39
CA VAL A 191 14.50 -1.01 9.83
C VAL A 191 13.41 -2.01 10.22
N LYS A 192 13.77 -3.08 10.93
CA LYS A 192 12.82 -4.06 11.47
C LYS A 192 12.05 -3.47 12.66
N CYS A 193 10.72 -3.57 12.65
CA CYS A 193 9.86 -3.10 13.73
C CYS A 193 9.83 -4.12 14.88
N GLN A 194 10.23 -3.68 16.08
CA GLN A 194 10.32 -4.53 17.27
C GLN A 194 8.98 -4.55 18.03
N PHE A 195 7.96 -5.17 17.43
CA PHE A 195 6.64 -5.30 18.06
C PHE A 195 6.53 -6.55 18.95
N LYS A 196 7.26 -7.63 18.61
CA LYS A 196 7.11 -8.96 19.24
C LYS A 196 7.31 -8.92 20.77
N GLU A 197 8.21 -8.08 21.26
CA GLU A 197 8.47 -7.85 22.70
C GLU A 197 7.27 -7.26 23.48
N LYS A 198 6.29 -6.65 22.79
CA LYS A 198 5.11 -6.04 23.40
C LYS A 198 3.90 -6.97 23.48
N HIS A 199 4.02 -8.21 23.01
CA HIS A 199 2.88 -9.13 22.87
C HIS A 199 3.16 -10.49 23.50
N CYS A 200 2.10 -11.09 24.04
CA CYS A 200 2.06 -12.52 24.28
C CYS A 200 2.03 -13.29 22.95
N ILE A 201 2.31 -14.60 23.00
CA ILE A 201 2.16 -15.51 21.87
C ILE A 201 0.69 -15.46 21.40
N GLY A 202 0.49 -15.23 20.09
CA GLY A 202 -0.84 -15.02 19.50
C GLY A 202 -1.34 -13.57 19.52
N GLY A 203 -0.62 -12.62 20.13
CA GLY A 203 -0.98 -11.20 20.15
C GLY A 203 -0.65 -10.41 18.87
N PHE A 204 -0.24 -11.08 17.79
CA PHE A 204 0.17 -10.49 16.51
C PHE A 204 -0.05 -11.48 15.37
N PRO A 205 -0.15 -11.04 14.10
CA PRO A 205 -0.41 -11.94 12.98
C PRO A 205 0.68 -13.00 12.81
N LEU A 206 0.25 -14.25 12.64
CA LEU A 206 1.12 -15.37 12.27
C LEU A 206 1.80 -15.14 10.91
N ALA A 207 2.91 -15.83 10.70
CA ALA A 207 3.65 -15.86 9.45
C ALA A 207 2.74 -16.19 8.27
N ARG A 208 2.79 -15.38 7.19
CA ARG A 208 1.83 -15.47 6.09
C ARG A 208 2.36 -14.92 4.77
N SER A 209 1.91 -15.53 3.68
CA SER A 209 2.12 -15.06 2.29
C SER A 209 0.78 -14.83 1.60
N GLY A 210 0.78 -14.05 0.52
CA GLY A 210 -0.41 -13.84 -0.32
C GLY A 210 -1.49 -12.94 0.28
N HIS A 211 -1.33 -12.52 1.54
CA HIS A 211 -2.09 -11.47 2.22
C HIS A 211 -1.90 -10.09 1.57
N ARG A 212 -2.75 -9.13 1.92
CA ARG A 212 -2.56 -7.70 1.60
C ARG A 212 -2.42 -6.86 2.86
N ILE A 213 -1.57 -5.84 2.81
CA ILE A 213 -1.50 -4.79 3.82
C ILE A 213 -1.83 -3.43 3.21
N ILE A 214 -2.42 -2.55 4.01
CA ILE A 214 -2.69 -1.15 3.61
C ILE A 214 -2.57 -0.22 4.80
N ALA A 215 -2.09 1.00 4.60
CA ALA A 215 -1.85 1.96 5.68
C ALA A 215 -2.86 3.11 5.66
N SER A 216 -3.38 3.43 6.83
CA SER A 216 -3.94 4.74 7.13
C SER A 216 -2.83 5.67 7.66
N LYS A 217 -3.23 6.80 8.22
CA LYS A 217 -2.34 7.77 8.89
C LYS A 217 -1.80 7.31 10.26
N SER A 218 -2.45 6.33 10.87
CA SER A 218 -2.18 5.89 12.26
C SER A 218 -1.95 4.39 12.39
N HIS A 219 -2.49 3.59 11.47
CA HIS A 219 -2.42 2.14 11.51
C HIS A 219 -2.02 1.55 10.16
N LEU A 220 -1.29 0.44 10.21
CA LEU A 220 -1.16 -0.50 9.10
C LEU A 220 -2.15 -1.64 9.33
N TYR A 221 -3.00 -1.93 8.35
CA TYR A 221 -3.90 -3.08 8.38
C TYR A 221 -3.29 -4.25 7.61
N SER A 222 -3.57 -5.47 8.04
CA SER A 222 -3.14 -6.73 7.40
C SER A 222 -4.31 -7.69 7.32
N LEU A 223 -4.68 -8.08 6.10
CA LEU A 223 -5.85 -8.89 5.79
C LEU A 223 -5.44 -10.19 5.08
N GLY A 224 -5.95 -11.31 5.57
CA GLY A 224 -5.88 -12.58 4.84
C GLY A 224 -4.52 -13.26 4.83
N GLY A 225 -4.28 -14.02 3.77
CA GLY A 225 -3.08 -14.81 3.50
C GLY A 225 -3.15 -16.27 3.94
N TYR A 226 -2.07 -16.99 3.63
CA TYR A 226 -1.93 -18.43 3.84
C TYR A 226 -0.66 -18.78 4.62
N ASN A 227 -0.72 -19.90 5.36
CA ASN A 227 0.43 -20.63 5.87
C ASN A 227 0.08 -22.12 6.02
N PRO A 228 0.80 -23.06 5.37
CA PRO A 228 0.48 -24.48 5.40
C PRO A 228 0.52 -25.07 6.81
N ARG A 229 1.45 -24.61 7.67
CA ARG A 229 1.52 -25.05 9.08
C ARG A 229 0.24 -24.68 9.86
N SER A 230 -0.33 -23.52 9.57
CA SER A 230 -1.60 -23.07 10.14
C SER A 230 -2.80 -23.77 9.50
N ALA A 231 -2.79 -23.96 8.19
CA ALA A 231 -3.83 -24.65 7.43
C ALA A 231 -4.02 -26.11 7.89
N LEU A 232 -2.93 -26.85 8.12
CA LEU A 232 -2.98 -28.20 8.72
C LEU A 232 -3.68 -28.22 10.09
N THR A 233 -3.56 -27.13 10.86
CA THR A 233 -4.24 -26.99 12.16
C THR A 233 -5.71 -26.59 11.99
N ALA A 234 -6.02 -25.77 10.99
CA ALA A 234 -7.39 -25.38 10.65
C ALA A 234 -8.22 -26.55 10.07
N ALA A 235 -7.64 -27.35 9.17
CA ALA A 235 -8.26 -28.54 8.58
C ALA A 235 -8.75 -29.53 9.66
N ARG A 236 -7.89 -29.83 10.66
CA ARG A 236 -8.22 -30.68 11.82
C ARG A 236 -9.38 -30.16 12.69
N ARG A 237 -9.80 -28.92 12.47
CA ARG A 237 -10.86 -28.21 13.22
C ARG A 237 -12.05 -27.82 12.34
N GLY A 238 -12.07 -28.22 11.06
CA GLY A 238 -13.11 -27.81 10.10
C GLY A 238 -13.17 -26.30 9.88
N ARG A 239 -12.04 -25.58 10.01
CA ARG A 239 -11.95 -24.13 9.81
C ARG A 239 -11.37 -23.80 8.44
N CYS A 240 -11.65 -22.59 7.95
CA CYS A 240 -11.01 -22.06 6.74
C CYS A 240 -9.48 -22.18 6.83
N LEU A 241 -8.86 -22.60 5.73
CA LEU A 241 -7.42 -22.86 5.63
C LEU A 241 -6.61 -21.57 5.44
N LEU A 242 -7.28 -20.47 5.08
CA LEU A 242 -6.72 -19.13 4.98
C LEU A 242 -7.01 -18.33 6.27
N PHE A 243 -6.21 -17.29 6.53
CA PHE A 243 -6.39 -16.45 7.70
C PHE A 243 -7.60 -15.53 7.56
N GLN A 244 -8.77 -15.96 8.07
CA GLN A 244 -9.96 -15.11 8.22
C GLN A 244 -9.79 -14.08 9.35
N GLU A 245 -8.85 -13.15 9.16
CA GLU A 245 -8.42 -12.15 10.14
C GLU A 245 -8.10 -10.81 9.48
N LEU A 246 -8.53 -9.71 10.10
CA LEU A 246 -8.05 -8.35 9.87
C LEU A 246 -7.32 -7.86 11.12
N TRP A 247 -6.02 -7.66 10.99
CA TRP A 247 -5.16 -7.10 12.04
C TRP A 247 -4.90 -5.61 11.78
N SER A 248 -4.77 -4.81 12.84
CA SER A 248 -4.23 -3.44 12.79
C SER A 248 -2.92 -3.36 13.58
N TYR A 249 -1.95 -2.58 13.09
CA TYR A 249 -0.69 -2.26 13.75
C TYR A 249 -0.60 -0.75 13.92
N ASN A 250 -0.62 -0.28 15.16
CA ASN A 250 -0.57 1.14 15.46
C ASN A 250 0.89 1.65 15.40
N PHE A 251 1.13 2.68 14.59
CA PHE A 251 2.48 3.22 14.37
C PHE A 251 3.09 3.89 15.60
N ALA A 252 2.27 4.45 16.49
CA ALA A 252 2.73 5.20 17.66
C ALA A 252 3.02 4.28 18.85
N THR A 253 2.20 3.25 19.06
CA THR A 253 2.42 2.27 20.15
C THR A 253 3.29 1.09 19.72
N ASN A 254 3.56 0.88 18.41
CA ASN A 254 4.33 -0.26 17.89
C ASN A 254 3.71 -1.61 18.36
N SER A 255 2.38 -1.72 18.24
CA SER A 255 1.62 -2.88 18.72
C SER A 255 0.53 -3.28 17.72
N TRP A 256 0.35 -4.59 17.56
CA TRP A 256 -0.76 -5.19 16.83
C TRP A 256 -2.03 -5.31 17.67
N LYS A 257 -3.18 -5.35 17.00
CA LYS A 257 -4.50 -5.68 17.54
C LYS A 257 -5.26 -6.48 16.48
N LEU A 258 -5.96 -7.53 16.89
CA LEU A 258 -6.94 -8.20 16.03
C LEU A 258 -8.22 -7.35 16.03
N GLU A 259 -8.61 -6.82 14.88
CA GLU A 259 -9.82 -6.00 14.74
C GLU A 259 -11.03 -6.89 14.42
N LEU A 260 -10.93 -7.69 13.36
CA LEU A 260 -12.00 -8.54 12.86
C LEU A 260 -11.50 -9.96 12.61
N ASN A 261 -12.33 -10.96 12.87
CA ASN A 261 -12.09 -12.36 12.51
C ASN A 261 -13.42 -13.09 12.26
N ALA A 262 -13.36 -14.36 11.87
CA ALA A 262 -14.57 -15.17 11.64
C ALA A 262 -15.48 -15.33 12.89
N ASP A 263 -14.94 -15.18 14.11
CA ASP A 263 -15.72 -15.29 15.35
C ASP A 263 -16.51 -14.00 15.66
N ASN A 264 -16.02 -12.82 15.24
CA ASN A 264 -16.64 -11.51 15.54
C ASN A 264 -17.24 -10.77 14.32
N ALA A 265 -17.03 -11.27 13.10
CA ALA A 265 -17.56 -10.69 11.86
C ALA A 265 -18.07 -11.78 10.91
N SER A 266 -19.40 -11.89 10.79
CA SER A 266 -20.09 -13.00 10.09
C SER A 266 -19.84 -13.09 8.58
N ASN A 267 -19.43 -12.00 7.93
CA ASN A 267 -19.19 -11.93 6.48
C ASN A 267 -17.71 -11.93 6.12
N MET A 268 -16.83 -12.50 6.97
CA MET A 268 -15.43 -12.68 6.61
C MET A 268 -15.33 -13.63 5.39
N PRO A 269 -14.75 -13.21 4.25
CA PRO A 269 -14.63 -14.07 3.08
C PRO A 269 -13.70 -15.25 3.32
N THR A 270 -13.82 -16.27 2.47
CA THR A 270 -12.96 -17.45 2.45
C THR A 270 -11.79 -17.28 1.46
N GLU A 271 -11.93 -16.38 0.49
CA GLU A 271 -11.02 -16.19 -0.67
C GLU A 271 -9.94 -15.15 -0.37
N LEU A 272 -9.29 -15.32 0.79
CA LEU A 272 -8.40 -14.32 1.40
C LEU A 272 -6.92 -14.43 0.99
N ALA A 273 -6.59 -15.24 -0.01
CA ALA A 273 -5.28 -15.25 -0.64
C ALA A 273 -5.34 -14.51 -1.97
N SER A 274 -4.30 -13.73 -2.28
CA SER A 274 -4.18 -13.03 -3.56
C SER A 274 -5.29 -12.00 -3.82
N ASN A 275 -6.05 -11.59 -2.81
CA ASN A 275 -7.04 -10.53 -2.95
C ASN A 275 -6.39 -9.17 -3.24
N ALA A 276 -7.22 -8.20 -3.63
CA ALA A 276 -6.86 -6.80 -3.72
C ALA A 276 -7.44 -6.03 -2.52
N LEU A 277 -6.78 -4.95 -2.09
CA LEU A 277 -7.19 -4.16 -0.92
C LEU A 277 -6.93 -2.67 -1.16
N ALA A 278 -7.96 -1.85 -0.92
CA ALA A 278 -7.92 -0.39 -1.00
C ALA A 278 -8.47 0.22 0.29
N ILE A 279 -8.13 1.49 0.55
CA ILE A 279 -8.64 2.28 1.67
C ILE A 279 -9.15 3.62 1.15
N HIS A 280 -10.35 4.01 1.58
CA HIS A 280 -10.97 5.27 1.21
C HIS A 280 -11.77 5.81 2.41
N ASN A 281 -11.43 7.01 2.88
CA ASN A 281 -12.05 7.63 4.06
C ASN A 281 -12.07 6.72 5.30
N ASP A 282 -10.93 6.08 5.61
CA ASP A 282 -10.74 5.10 6.69
C ASP A 282 -11.63 3.84 6.62
N VAL A 283 -12.31 3.61 5.49
CA VAL A 283 -13.03 2.37 5.17
C VAL A 283 -12.17 1.52 4.24
N LEU A 284 -11.98 0.24 4.57
CA LEU A 284 -11.23 -0.69 3.74
C LEU A 284 -12.19 -1.42 2.79
N ILE A 285 -11.76 -1.62 1.55
CA ILE A 285 -12.49 -2.37 0.52
C ILE A 285 -11.57 -3.44 -0.05
N SER A 286 -11.94 -4.71 0.04
CA SER A 286 -11.25 -5.79 -0.70
C SER A 286 -12.07 -6.24 -1.89
N HIS A 287 -11.39 -6.75 -2.92
CA HIS A 287 -12.02 -7.36 -4.08
C HIS A 287 -11.22 -8.57 -4.58
N GLY A 288 -11.96 -9.58 -5.05
CA GLY A 288 -11.42 -10.84 -5.57
C GLY A 288 -10.54 -11.59 -4.58
N GLY A 289 -9.74 -12.52 -5.12
CA GLY A 289 -8.93 -13.44 -4.34
C GLY A 289 -9.36 -14.90 -4.55
N THR A 290 -8.63 -15.81 -3.92
CA THR A 290 -8.86 -17.26 -4.02
C THR A 290 -8.80 -17.92 -2.64
N GLY A 291 -9.57 -19.00 -2.48
CA GLY A 291 -9.54 -19.92 -1.35
C GLY A 291 -8.31 -20.85 -1.36
N TYR A 292 -8.44 -22.02 -0.75
CA TYR A 292 -7.48 -23.12 -0.87
C TYR A 292 -8.25 -24.42 -1.15
N PRO A 293 -7.85 -25.27 -2.12
CA PRO A 293 -6.73 -25.08 -3.06
C PRO A 293 -6.82 -23.82 -3.92
N PHE A 294 -5.68 -23.37 -4.45
CA PHE A 294 -5.56 -22.06 -5.10
C PHE A 294 -6.00 -22.14 -6.56
N GLY A 295 -6.87 -21.24 -7.00
CA GLY A 295 -7.51 -21.27 -8.32
C GLY A 295 -8.92 -21.89 -8.30
N GLU A 296 -9.13 -22.99 -7.57
CA GLU A 296 -10.42 -23.69 -7.53
C GLU A 296 -11.59 -22.82 -7.06
N SER A 297 -11.37 -22.01 -6.01
CA SER A 297 -12.40 -21.16 -5.41
C SER A 297 -12.01 -19.69 -5.53
N CYS A 298 -12.32 -19.09 -6.67
CA CYS A 298 -12.09 -17.67 -6.93
C CYS A 298 -13.31 -16.81 -6.55
N SER A 299 -13.10 -15.52 -6.28
CA SER A 299 -14.18 -14.56 -6.02
C SER A 299 -14.14 -13.36 -6.98
N ASN A 300 -15.29 -12.74 -7.23
CA ASN A 300 -15.46 -11.40 -7.79
C ASN A 300 -16.20 -10.44 -6.84
N ASP A 301 -16.40 -10.84 -5.58
CA ASP A 301 -17.09 -10.02 -4.59
C ASP A 301 -16.31 -8.76 -4.21
N CYS A 302 -17.02 -7.80 -3.62
CA CYS A 302 -16.43 -6.71 -2.86
C CYS A 302 -16.84 -6.78 -1.40
N TYR A 303 -15.87 -6.69 -0.49
CA TYR A 303 -16.10 -6.67 0.96
C TYR A 303 -15.65 -5.34 1.55
N VAL A 304 -16.51 -4.73 2.36
CA VAL A 304 -16.24 -3.50 3.09
C VAL A 304 -15.96 -3.83 4.55
N TYR A 305 -14.78 -3.46 5.04
CA TYR A 305 -14.36 -3.65 6.44
C TYR A 305 -14.36 -2.30 7.14
N ARG A 306 -15.02 -2.25 8.30
CA ARG A 306 -15.04 -1.06 9.16
C ARG A 306 -14.41 -1.43 10.50
N THR A 307 -13.53 -0.56 11.01
CA THR A 307 -12.82 -0.73 12.27
C THR A 307 -13.18 0.41 13.23
N GLY A 308 -13.54 0.08 14.47
CA GLY A 308 -13.99 1.04 15.48
C GLY A 308 -15.21 0.54 16.26
N GLU A 309 -15.32 0.95 17.53
CA GLU A 309 -16.20 0.31 18.54
C GLU A 309 -17.69 0.26 18.12
N ASP A 310 -18.25 1.32 17.55
CA ASP A 310 -19.70 1.40 17.27
C ASP A 310 -20.15 0.74 15.95
N LYS A 311 -19.22 0.44 15.04
CA LYS A 311 -19.53 -0.03 13.65
C LYS A 311 -18.53 -1.06 13.11
N ALA A 312 -17.83 -1.77 13.98
CA ALA A 312 -16.93 -2.84 13.59
C ALA A 312 -17.68 -3.94 12.82
N GLY A 313 -17.10 -4.43 11.72
CA GLY A 313 -17.67 -5.55 10.99
C GLY A 313 -17.27 -5.59 9.51
N VAL A 314 -17.77 -6.62 8.82
CA VAL A 314 -17.58 -6.84 7.38
C VAL A 314 -18.94 -6.89 6.69
N GLU A 315 -19.06 -6.19 5.56
CA GLU A 315 -20.24 -6.13 4.71
C GLU A 315 -19.86 -6.61 3.31
N ARG A 316 -20.44 -7.72 2.83
CA ARG A 316 -20.40 -8.08 1.40
C ARG A 316 -21.29 -7.10 0.65
N LEU A 317 -20.72 -6.36 -0.30
CA LEU A 317 -21.49 -5.44 -1.13
C LEU A 317 -22.40 -6.23 -2.07
N LYS A 318 -23.70 -5.94 -2.00
CA LYS A 318 -24.64 -6.34 -3.06
C LYS A 318 -24.37 -5.47 -4.28
N VAL A 319 -23.86 -6.08 -5.34
CA VAL A 319 -23.50 -5.44 -6.61
C VAL A 319 -24.31 -6.03 -7.76
N SER A 320 -24.33 -5.34 -8.90
CA SER A 320 -25.04 -5.73 -10.13
C SER A 320 -24.31 -5.20 -11.36
N GLY A 321 -24.82 -5.45 -12.58
CA GLY A 321 -24.19 -5.03 -13.83
C GLY A 321 -23.15 -6.03 -14.34
N ASP A 322 -22.16 -5.54 -15.08
CA ASP A 322 -21.16 -6.36 -15.77
C ASP A 322 -20.02 -6.73 -14.79
N LEU A 323 -20.29 -7.67 -13.89
CA LEU A 323 -19.30 -8.14 -12.92
C LEU A 323 -18.07 -8.73 -13.65
N PRO A 324 -16.82 -8.47 -13.17
CA PRO A 324 -15.66 -9.22 -13.64
C PRO A 324 -15.82 -10.71 -13.29
N THR A 325 -15.22 -11.59 -14.10
CA THR A 325 -15.07 -13.01 -13.78
C THR A 325 -14.39 -13.18 -12.41
N ALA A 326 -14.80 -14.21 -11.66
CA ALA A 326 -14.19 -14.54 -10.39
C ALA A 326 -12.69 -14.84 -10.57
N GLN A 327 -11.83 -14.06 -9.92
CA GLN A 327 -10.39 -14.08 -10.18
C GLN A 327 -9.56 -13.62 -8.96
N TYR A 328 -8.26 -13.92 -9.01
CA TYR A 328 -7.32 -13.52 -7.97
C TYR A 328 -6.06 -12.85 -8.54
N GLY A 329 -5.39 -12.12 -7.66
CA GLY A 329 -4.32 -11.19 -8.02
C GLY A 329 -4.71 -9.95 -8.82
N PRO A 330 -5.97 -9.43 -8.85
CA PRO A 330 -6.23 -8.17 -9.55
C PRO A 330 -5.50 -7.00 -8.88
N GLY A 331 -5.12 -6.02 -9.68
CA GLY A 331 -4.78 -4.69 -9.18
C GLY A 331 -6.06 -3.86 -9.01
N ILE A 332 -6.16 -3.03 -7.95
CA ILE A 332 -7.30 -2.11 -7.79
C ILE A 332 -6.86 -0.67 -7.51
N VAL A 333 -7.63 0.27 -8.07
CA VAL A 333 -7.41 1.72 -7.91
C VAL A 333 -8.76 2.41 -7.70
N ILE A 334 -8.83 3.32 -6.72
CA ILE A 334 -10.02 4.16 -6.52
C ILE A 334 -9.77 5.53 -7.17
N HIS A 335 -10.64 5.92 -8.10
CA HIS A 335 -10.65 7.26 -8.71
C HIS A 335 -12.06 7.85 -8.71
N LYS A 336 -12.20 9.08 -8.20
CA LYS A 336 -13.50 9.72 -7.94
C LYS A 336 -14.38 8.78 -7.11
N HIS A 337 -15.50 8.33 -7.65
CA HIS A 337 -16.44 7.39 -7.04
C HIS A 337 -16.38 5.97 -7.63
N TYR A 338 -15.38 5.67 -8.46
CA TYR A 338 -15.18 4.36 -9.06
C TYR A 338 -14.03 3.59 -8.41
N LEU A 339 -14.24 2.29 -8.18
CA LEU A 339 -13.17 1.32 -7.93
C LEU A 339 -12.90 0.58 -9.24
N TYR A 340 -11.73 0.80 -9.82
CA TYR A 340 -11.23 0.10 -11.01
C TYR A 340 -10.53 -1.19 -10.60
N THR A 341 -10.70 -2.25 -11.39
CA THR A 341 -9.93 -3.49 -11.32
C THR A 341 -9.14 -3.66 -12.62
N ILE A 342 -7.94 -4.22 -12.53
CA ILE A 342 -7.07 -4.47 -13.70
C ILE A 342 -6.41 -5.84 -13.57
N GLY A 343 -6.71 -6.69 -14.54
CA GLY A 343 -6.13 -8.03 -14.71
C GLY A 343 -6.28 -8.95 -13.50
N GLY A 344 -5.47 -10.00 -13.46
CA GLY A 344 -5.61 -11.12 -12.54
C GLY A 344 -5.63 -12.45 -13.29
N THR A 345 -6.04 -13.52 -12.61
CA THR A 345 -6.19 -14.86 -13.20
C THR A 345 -7.32 -15.64 -12.54
N THR A 346 -7.96 -16.52 -13.31
CA THR A 346 -8.95 -17.50 -12.85
C THR A 346 -8.32 -18.76 -12.26
N GLY A 347 -7.00 -18.94 -12.39
CA GLY A 347 -6.31 -20.21 -12.19
C GLY A 347 -5.83 -20.82 -13.50
N PHE A 348 -6.56 -20.56 -14.58
CA PHE A 348 -6.33 -21.10 -15.92
C PHE A 348 -5.99 -19.97 -16.90
N ASP A 349 -6.85 -18.96 -16.95
CA ASP A 349 -6.69 -17.79 -17.82
C ASP A 349 -6.03 -16.63 -17.09
N TYR A 350 -5.30 -15.81 -17.84
CA TYR A 350 -4.71 -14.55 -17.37
C TYR A 350 -5.38 -13.38 -18.09
N SER A 351 -5.83 -12.39 -17.35
CA SER A 351 -6.53 -11.22 -17.89
C SER A 351 -5.71 -9.94 -17.71
N CYS A 352 -5.97 -8.96 -18.58
CA CYS A 352 -5.57 -7.56 -18.41
C CYS A 352 -6.78 -6.61 -18.57
N ASP A 353 -8.00 -7.15 -18.48
CA ASP A 353 -9.25 -6.42 -18.65
C ASP A 353 -9.42 -5.36 -17.56
N VAL A 354 -10.23 -4.35 -17.89
CA VAL A 354 -10.55 -3.24 -17.00
C VAL A 354 -12.05 -3.18 -16.75
N TYR A 355 -12.43 -3.42 -15.50
CA TYR A 355 -13.79 -3.21 -15.00
C TYR A 355 -13.79 -2.05 -14.00
N ARG A 356 -14.95 -1.44 -13.78
CA ARG A 356 -15.13 -0.47 -12.69
C ARG A 356 -16.46 -0.65 -11.96
N LEU A 357 -16.43 -0.48 -10.65
CA LEU A 357 -17.60 -0.43 -9.78
C LEU A 357 -17.89 1.02 -9.41
N ASP A 358 -19.06 1.55 -9.76
CA ASP A 358 -19.53 2.81 -9.17
C ASP A 358 -19.93 2.55 -7.71
N LEU A 359 -19.18 3.11 -6.77
CA LEU A 359 -19.36 2.88 -5.33
C LEU A 359 -20.65 3.52 -4.79
N ARG A 360 -21.35 4.35 -5.56
CA ARG A 360 -22.62 5.00 -5.20
C ARG A 360 -23.81 4.13 -5.59
N THR A 361 -23.82 3.62 -6.82
CA THR A 361 -24.91 2.79 -7.37
C THR A 361 -24.72 1.31 -7.11
N LYS A 362 -23.47 0.87 -6.84
CA LYS A 362 -23.05 -0.53 -6.72
C LYS A 362 -23.24 -1.33 -8.02
N VAL A 363 -23.09 -0.64 -9.15
CA VAL A 363 -23.14 -1.23 -10.49
C VAL A 363 -21.72 -1.35 -11.04
N TRP A 364 -21.38 -2.54 -11.51
CA TRP A 364 -20.19 -2.83 -12.29
C TRP A 364 -20.43 -2.52 -13.76
N GLU A 365 -19.40 -2.00 -14.41
CA GLU A 365 -19.35 -1.74 -15.84
C GLU A 365 -18.09 -2.41 -16.40
N ASN A 366 -18.23 -3.12 -17.52
CA ASN A 366 -17.08 -3.49 -18.33
C ASN A 366 -16.57 -2.24 -19.06
N VAL A 367 -15.31 -1.85 -18.81
CA VAL A 367 -14.74 -0.63 -19.40
C VAL A 367 -13.91 -0.97 -20.63
N TYR A 368 -13.12 -2.05 -20.54
CA TYR A 368 -12.27 -2.54 -21.62
C TYR A 368 -12.01 -4.05 -21.50
N ILE A 369 -12.23 -4.81 -22.58
CA ILE A 369 -11.74 -6.19 -22.74
C ILE A 369 -10.50 -6.19 -23.63
N CYS A 370 -9.41 -6.77 -23.16
CA CYS A 370 -8.18 -6.93 -23.92
C CYS A 370 -8.31 -8.04 -24.97
N ARG A 371 -7.72 -7.81 -26.15
CA ARG A 371 -7.59 -8.81 -27.21
C ARG A 371 -6.20 -8.72 -27.86
N PRO A 372 -5.13 -9.17 -27.16
CA PRO A 372 -3.74 -9.01 -27.62
C PRO A 372 -3.44 -9.74 -28.95
N GLU A 373 -4.29 -10.69 -29.36
CA GLU A 373 -4.22 -11.37 -30.66
C GLU A 373 -4.67 -10.46 -31.82
N MET A 374 -5.46 -9.42 -31.52
CA MET A 374 -6.14 -8.55 -32.49
C MET A 374 -5.74 -7.06 -32.37
N ARG A 375 -5.08 -6.67 -31.28
CA ARG A 375 -4.72 -5.29 -30.91
C ARG A 375 -3.36 -5.25 -30.21
N ASP A 376 -2.73 -4.08 -30.16
CA ASP A 376 -1.59 -3.78 -29.27
C ASP A 376 -2.06 -3.61 -27.80
N ASP A 377 -2.92 -4.53 -27.33
CA ASP A 377 -3.37 -4.63 -25.95
C ASP A 377 -2.33 -5.42 -25.13
N PRO A 378 -2.21 -5.20 -23.82
CA PRO A 378 -1.30 -5.97 -22.99
C PRO A 378 -1.80 -7.41 -22.80
N GLU A 379 -0.88 -8.37 -22.92
CA GLU A 379 -1.05 -9.74 -22.45
C GLU A 379 -1.52 -9.76 -20.98
N GLY A 380 -2.40 -10.72 -20.68
CA GLY A 380 -2.91 -10.97 -19.35
C GLY A 380 -1.82 -11.28 -18.34
N ARG A 381 -2.03 -10.89 -17.08
CA ARG A 381 -0.98 -10.96 -16.05
C ARG A 381 -1.52 -11.14 -14.64
N TYR A 382 -0.76 -11.94 -13.88
CA TYR A 382 -0.93 -12.20 -12.47
C TYR A 382 0.26 -11.65 -11.67
N ARG A 383 -0.02 -11.15 -10.45
CA ARG A 383 0.95 -10.51 -9.53
C ARG A 383 1.85 -9.46 -10.17
N HIS A 384 1.27 -8.72 -11.11
CA HIS A 384 1.60 -7.31 -11.32
C HIS A 384 1.19 -6.50 -10.09
N GLU A 385 1.69 -5.27 -10.03
CA GLU A 385 1.23 -4.27 -9.08
C GLU A 385 0.79 -3.01 -9.84
N VAL A 386 -0.18 -2.26 -9.32
CA VAL A 386 -0.76 -1.10 -10.01
C VAL A 386 -0.40 0.22 -9.34
N VAL A 387 -0.17 1.25 -10.16
CA VAL A 387 0.14 2.62 -9.74
C VAL A 387 -0.70 3.59 -10.57
N TYR A 388 -1.13 4.71 -10.00
CA TYR A 388 -2.06 5.64 -10.64
C TYR A 388 -1.59 7.10 -10.54
N ASP A 389 -1.39 7.78 -11.68
CA ASP A 389 -0.86 9.16 -11.71
C ASP A 389 -1.95 10.27 -11.67
N GLY A 390 -3.23 9.91 -11.68
CA GLY A 390 -4.34 10.86 -11.88
C GLY A 390 -4.99 10.78 -13.27
N LYS A 391 -4.37 10.06 -14.22
CA LYS A 391 -4.85 9.86 -15.60
C LYS A 391 -4.68 8.43 -16.11
N HIS A 392 -3.54 7.79 -15.85
CA HIS A 392 -3.22 6.45 -16.28
C HIS A 392 -3.05 5.52 -15.08
N ILE A 393 -3.57 4.29 -15.21
CA ILE A 393 -3.24 3.19 -14.30
C ILE A 393 -2.18 2.32 -14.95
N TYR A 394 -1.00 2.27 -14.35
CA TYR A 394 0.17 1.51 -14.83
C TYR A 394 0.14 0.10 -14.25
N ALA A 395 0.36 -0.93 -15.07
CA ALA A 395 0.44 -2.32 -14.66
C ALA A 395 1.89 -2.80 -14.66
N LEU A 396 2.56 -2.73 -13.51
CA LEU A 396 4.00 -2.99 -13.37
C LEU A 396 4.26 -4.49 -13.28
N GLY A 397 5.12 -5.01 -14.16
CA GLY A 397 5.62 -6.39 -14.11
C GLY A 397 4.49 -7.43 -14.12
N GLY A 398 4.62 -8.42 -13.24
CA GLY A 398 3.74 -9.59 -13.20
C GLY A 398 4.17 -10.65 -14.20
N GLY A 399 3.31 -11.64 -14.42
CA GLY A 399 3.58 -12.73 -15.38
C GLY A 399 2.40 -13.69 -15.51
N THR A 400 2.56 -14.69 -16.35
CA THR A 400 1.72 -15.89 -16.40
C THR A 400 2.40 -17.02 -15.61
N SER A 401 2.03 -18.29 -15.80
CA SER A 401 2.87 -19.45 -15.43
C SER A 401 4.21 -19.35 -16.16
N ASN A 402 4.14 -19.41 -17.50
CA ASN A 402 5.26 -19.48 -18.45
C ASN A 402 6.11 -18.21 -18.61
N SER A 403 5.58 -17.01 -18.35
CA SER A 403 6.26 -15.74 -18.63
C SER A 403 6.33 -14.79 -17.43
N VAL A 404 7.30 -13.87 -17.45
CA VAL A 404 7.43 -12.78 -16.48
C VAL A 404 7.79 -11.49 -17.22
N PHE A 405 6.95 -10.47 -17.05
CA PHE A 405 7.04 -9.22 -17.80
C PHE A 405 8.14 -8.30 -17.27
N ASP A 406 8.74 -7.54 -18.19
CA ASP A 406 9.76 -6.56 -17.84
C ASP A 406 9.17 -5.25 -17.28
N LEU A 407 10.07 -4.37 -16.85
CA LEU A 407 9.77 -3.06 -16.29
C LEU A 407 10.35 -1.93 -17.15
N GLN A 408 10.72 -2.23 -18.40
CA GLN A 408 11.19 -1.28 -19.40
C GLN A 408 10.03 -0.63 -20.13
N ARG A 409 9.09 -1.42 -20.68
CA ARG A 409 7.88 -0.93 -21.38
C ARG A 409 6.63 -1.37 -20.61
N ILE A 410 6.05 -0.45 -19.85
CA ILE A 410 4.97 -0.73 -18.89
C ILE A 410 3.61 -0.41 -19.53
N PRO A 411 2.63 -1.33 -19.57
CA PRO A 411 1.26 -1.02 -19.98
C PRO A 411 0.63 0.03 -19.06
N ALA A 412 -0.03 1.03 -19.64
CA ALA A 412 -0.66 2.14 -18.94
C ALA A 412 -2.07 2.37 -19.49
N TYR A 413 -3.09 2.03 -18.71
CA TYR A 413 -4.48 2.20 -19.11
C TYR A 413 -4.93 3.65 -18.92
N ASN A 414 -5.34 4.31 -20.01
CA ASN A 414 -5.65 5.73 -20.07
C ASN A 414 -7.14 5.97 -19.77
N LEU A 415 -7.45 6.52 -18.58
CA LEU A 415 -8.83 6.71 -18.12
C LEU A 415 -9.64 7.70 -18.98
N ASP A 416 -8.97 8.68 -19.59
CA ASP A 416 -9.64 9.68 -20.44
C ASP A 416 -9.98 9.12 -21.83
N ALA A 417 -9.09 8.28 -22.36
CA ALA A 417 -9.18 7.77 -23.74
C ALA A 417 -9.83 6.39 -23.87
N ASN A 418 -10.11 5.71 -22.74
CA ASN A 418 -10.59 4.32 -22.68
C ASN A 418 -9.80 3.36 -23.59
N ARG A 419 -8.49 3.31 -23.39
CA ARG A 419 -7.60 2.38 -24.11
C ARG A 419 -6.27 2.18 -23.37
N TRP A 420 -5.58 1.11 -23.72
CA TRP A 420 -4.20 0.89 -23.33
C TRP A 420 -3.23 1.75 -24.14
N ASP A 421 -2.27 2.34 -23.42
CA ASP A 421 -1.06 2.98 -23.91
C ASP A 421 0.16 2.22 -23.34
N TYR A 422 1.36 2.52 -23.86
CA TYR A 422 2.62 2.00 -23.32
C TYR A 422 3.52 3.11 -22.79
N PHE A 423 4.17 2.83 -21.67
CA PHE A 423 5.06 3.74 -20.97
C PHE A 423 6.48 3.19 -20.94
N ASP A 424 7.29 3.64 -21.90
CA ASP A 424 8.73 3.35 -21.92
C ASP A 424 9.45 4.11 -20.81
N THR A 425 10.21 3.37 -19.99
CA THR A 425 10.99 3.89 -18.87
C THR A 425 12.46 4.12 -19.24
N LEU A 426 13.20 4.77 -18.34
CA LEU A 426 14.62 5.06 -18.47
C LEU A 426 15.41 4.33 -17.37
N PRO A 427 16.62 3.82 -17.66
CA PRO A 427 17.41 3.05 -16.72
C PRO A 427 18.19 3.96 -15.77
N ASP A 428 18.47 3.49 -14.56
CA ASP A 428 19.33 4.15 -13.60
C ASP A 428 20.78 4.24 -14.11
N ARG A 429 21.09 5.36 -14.77
CA ARG A 429 22.43 5.70 -15.28
C ARG A 429 23.45 5.98 -14.17
N SER A 430 23.02 6.04 -12.91
CA SER A 430 23.88 6.24 -11.74
C SER A 430 24.18 4.94 -10.98
N SER A 431 23.58 3.81 -11.40
CA SER A 431 23.87 2.50 -10.83
C SER A 431 25.34 2.15 -11.03
N LYS A 432 26.04 1.91 -9.92
CA LYS A 432 27.44 1.44 -9.94
C LYS A 432 27.59 0.03 -10.53
N ALA A 433 26.49 -0.70 -10.69
CA ALA A 433 26.45 -1.99 -11.35
C ALA A 433 26.31 -1.87 -12.88
N TRP A 434 26.14 -0.65 -13.44
CA TRP A 434 26.00 -0.43 -14.88
C TRP A 434 27.19 -1.03 -15.64
N CYS A 435 26.90 -2.10 -16.36
CA CYS A 435 27.85 -2.92 -17.11
C CYS A 435 27.11 -3.56 -18.29
N GLN A 436 27.81 -4.32 -19.14
CA GLN A 436 27.17 -4.96 -20.30
C GLN A 436 26.01 -5.92 -19.94
N ASN A 437 25.96 -6.43 -18.70
CA ASN A 437 24.94 -7.38 -18.23
C ASN A 437 23.87 -6.76 -17.29
N ASP A 438 24.07 -5.51 -16.86
CA ASP A 438 23.09 -4.73 -16.11
C ASP A 438 22.84 -3.40 -16.80
N LYS A 439 21.69 -3.34 -17.48
CA LYS A 439 21.22 -2.18 -18.23
C LYS A 439 20.74 -1.03 -17.33
N GLY A 440 20.69 -1.21 -15.99
CA GLY A 440 20.20 -0.21 -15.04
C GLY A 440 18.68 -0.24 -14.82
N TYR A 441 18.03 -1.36 -15.13
CA TYR A 441 16.60 -1.56 -14.87
C TYR A 441 16.39 -2.60 -13.77
N PRO A 442 15.28 -2.55 -13.00
CA PRO A 442 14.87 -3.70 -12.22
C PRO A 442 14.64 -4.88 -13.17
N LYS A 443 15.19 -6.06 -12.82
CA LYS A 443 14.97 -7.29 -13.59
C LYS A 443 13.45 -7.63 -13.64
N PRO A 444 12.97 -8.28 -14.73
CA PRO A 444 11.60 -8.78 -14.84
C PRO A 444 11.18 -9.57 -13.60
N ARG A 445 9.97 -9.34 -13.09
CA ARG A 445 9.52 -9.93 -11.83
C ARG A 445 8.01 -10.02 -11.67
N LYS A 446 7.56 -11.11 -11.04
CA LYS A 446 6.22 -11.29 -10.45
C LYS A 446 6.30 -11.44 -8.93
N CYS A 447 5.17 -11.33 -8.25
CA CYS A 447 5.04 -11.57 -6.79
C CYS A 447 5.88 -10.63 -5.90
N PHE A 448 6.26 -9.47 -6.43
CA PHE A 448 6.86 -8.35 -5.69
C PHE A 448 5.76 -7.49 -5.04
N SER A 449 6.14 -6.49 -4.25
CA SER A 449 5.19 -5.48 -3.74
C SER A 449 5.52 -4.09 -4.26
N CYS A 450 4.50 -3.26 -4.47
CA CYS A 450 4.65 -1.86 -4.82
C CYS A 450 3.98 -0.92 -3.80
N VAL A 451 4.53 0.28 -3.65
CA VAL A 451 3.84 1.40 -3.00
C VAL A 451 3.96 2.68 -3.82
N GLN A 452 2.87 3.44 -3.88
CA GLN A 452 2.83 4.75 -4.51
C GLN A 452 3.08 5.86 -3.48
N HIS A 453 3.99 6.78 -3.82
CA HIS A 453 4.28 7.98 -3.04
C HIS A 453 4.08 9.24 -3.91
N GLN A 454 3.48 10.29 -3.36
CA GLN A 454 3.53 11.61 -3.97
C GLN A 454 4.65 12.44 -3.32
N SER A 455 5.66 12.78 -4.11
CA SER A 455 6.81 13.58 -3.71
C SER A 455 6.42 15.05 -3.46
N SER A 456 7.26 15.79 -2.75
CA SER A 456 7.00 17.19 -2.35
C SER A 456 6.84 18.19 -3.50
N ASN A 457 7.28 17.83 -4.72
CA ASN A 457 7.07 18.61 -5.95
C ASN A 457 5.77 18.24 -6.70
N GLY A 458 4.98 17.30 -6.19
CA GLY A 458 3.75 16.78 -6.81
C GLY A 458 3.93 15.49 -7.62
N ASP A 459 5.16 15.06 -7.91
CA ASP A 459 5.44 13.85 -8.70
C ASP A 459 4.92 12.58 -8.05
N ILE A 460 4.38 11.69 -8.86
CA ILE A 460 4.04 10.33 -8.44
C ILE A 460 5.26 9.41 -8.66
N GLU A 461 5.66 8.74 -7.59
CA GLU A 461 6.78 7.81 -7.56
C GLU A 461 6.30 6.43 -7.10
N ALA A 462 6.65 5.39 -7.86
CA ALA A 462 6.40 3.99 -7.52
C ALA A 462 7.65 3.39 -6.90
N PHE A 463 7.54 2.80 -5.71
CA PHE A 463 8.61 2.03 -5.08
C PHE A 463 8.27 0.55 -5.17
N ILE A 464 9.18 -0.28 -5.68
CA ILE A 464 9.01 -1.73 -5.77
C ILE A 464 10.10 -2.46 -4.97
N THR A 465 9.76 -3.63 -4.42
CA THR A 465 10.75 -4.47 -3.73
C THR A 465 10.45 -5.95 -3.82
N GLY A 466 11.52 -6.75 -3.86
CA GLY A 466 11.48 -8.21 -3.91
C GLY A 466 10.82 -8.78 -5.17
N GLY A 467 10.18 -9.94 -5.03
CA GLY A 467 9.62 -10.75 -6.11
C GLY A 467 10.57 -11.85 -6.60
N LEU A 468 10.17 -12.51 -7.68
CA LEU A 468 10.94 -13.59 -8.34
C LEU A 468 10.90 -13.45 -9.87
N GLN A 469 11.89 -14.02 -10.56
CA GLN A 469 12.03 -13.92 -12.02
C GLN A 469 11.23 -15.00 -12.80
N GLY A 470 10.62 -15.97 -12.11
CA GLY A 470 9.86 -17.08 -12.73
C GLY A 470 10.71 -18.31 -13.07
N ASP A 471 12.02 -18.23 -12.93
CA ASP A 471 13.00 -19.32 -13.12
C ASP A 471 13.18 -20.22 -11.87
N PHE A 472 12.24 -20.13 -10.91
CA PHE A 472 12.22 -20.79 -9.59
C PHE A 472 13.52 -20.68 -8.74
N SER A 473 14.46 -19.82 -9.13
CA SER A 473 15.81 -19.76 -8.56
C SER A 473 16.31 -18.33 -8.31
N THR A 474 15.83 -17.35 -9.07
CA THR A 474 16.15 -15.93 -8.90
C THR A 474 15.08 -15.22 -8.07
N TYR A 475 15.44 -14.91 -6.83
CA TYR A 475 14.62 -14.17 -5.86
C TYR A 475 15.28 -12.82 -5.55
N PHE A 476 14.48 -11.75 -5.51
CA PHE A 476 14.99 -10.39 -5.34
C PHE A 476 14.90 -9.88 -3.90
N SER A 477 15.87 -9.05 -3.50
CA SER A 477 15.91 -8.31 -2.24
C SER A 477 16.13 -6.80 -2.42
N ASP A 478 16.23 -6.35 -3.66
CA ASP A 478 16.44 -4.96 -4.04
C ASP A 478 15.22 -4.07 -3.76
N ILE A 479 15.45 -2.76 -3.76
CA ILE A 479 14.41 -1.74 -3.69
C ILE A 479 14.68 -0.74 -4.82
N TRP A 480 13.69 -0.53 -5.67
CA TRP A 480 13.76 0.40 -6.79
C TRP A 480 12.68 1.46 -6.69
N LYS A 481 12.93 2.61 -7.30
CA LYS A 481 11.99 3.72 -7.45
C LYS A 481 11.84 4.11 -8.91
N LEU A 482 10.62 4.25 -9.40
CA LEU A 482 10.28 4.85 -10.69
C LEU A 482 9.58 6.19 -10.44
N ASN A 483 10.09 7.28 -10.99
CA ASN A 483 9.34 8.55 -11.05
C ASN A 483 8.54 8.58 -12.36
N LEU A 484 7.21 8.68 -12.29
CA LEU A 484 6.33 8.58 -13.46
C LEU A 484 6.41 9.80 -14.39
N ARG A 485 6.81 10.98 -13.89
CA ARG A 485 6.98 12.17 -14.75
C ARG A 485 8.29 12.13 -15.54
N THR A 486 9.40 11.74 -14.91
CA THR A 486 10.71 11.63 -15.59
C THR A 486 10.93 10.28 -16.25
N LYS A 487 10.02 9.32 -16.02
CA LYS A 487 10.09 7.91 -16.43
C LYS A 487 11.33 7.16 -15.91
N GLN A 488 12.02 7.72 -14.92
CA GLN A 488 13.36 7.30 -14.52
C GLN A 488 13.32 6.28 -13.38
N TRP A 489 13.88 5.09 -13.61
CA TRP A 489 14.20 4.13 -12.55
C TRP A 489 15.43 4.58 -11.75
N THR A 490 15.48 4.24 -10.46
CA THR A 490 16.62 4.48 -9.56
C THR A 490 16.68 3.38 -8.52
N ILE A 491 17.85 2.77 -8.31
CA ILE A 491 18.04 1.77 -7.24
C ILE A 491 18.32 2.45 -5.90
N ILE A 492 17.64 2.02 -4.84
CA ILE A 492 17.83 2.58 -3.49
C ILE A 492 19.07 1.93 -2.85
N GLN A 493 20.26 2.48 -3.16
CA GLN A 493 21.55 1.95 -2.67
C GLN A 493 21.70 1.89 -1.14
N THR A 494 20.83 2.58 -0.39
CA THR A 494 20.86 2.66 1.09
C THR A 494 20.00 1.62 1.80
N ALA A 495 19.19 0.83 1.07
CA ALA A 495 18.32 -0.19 1.64
C ALA A 495 18.07 -1.37 0.69
N SER A 496 18.07 -2.56 1.27
CA SER A 496 17.58 -3.80 0.66
C SER A 496 16.80 -4.57 1.72
N LEU A 497 15.96 -5.51 1.30
CA LEU A 497 15.45 -6.54 2.19
C LEU A 497 16.65 -7.34 2.76
N PRO A 498 16.61 -7.79 4.03
CA PRO A 498 17.72 -8.57 4.61
C PRO A 498 17.90 -9.94 3.94
N ARG A 499 16.82 -10.46 3.36
CA ARG A 499 16.72 -11.71 2.60
C ARG A 499 15.74 -11.48 1.45
N PRO A 500 15.86 -12.18 0.30
CA PRO A 500 14.86 -12.10 -0.75
C PRO A 500 13.46 -12.51 -0.28
N LEU A 501 12.41 -11.82 -0.74
CA LEU A 501 11.02 -12.12 -0.39
C LEU A 501 10.10 -12.00 -1.60
N TYR A 502 9.11 -12.89 -1.68
CA TYR A 502 8.01 -12.85 -2.65
C TYR A 502 6.67 -13.17 -1.97
N PHE A 503 5.54 -12.78 -2.57
CA PHE A 503 4.21 -12.80 -1.94
C PHE A 503 4.13 -12.10 -0.56
N HIS A 504 5.06 -11.19 -0.28
CA HIS A 504 4.95 -10.20 0.79
C HIS A 504 4.05 -9.06 0.31
N SER A 505 3.59 -8.21 1.24
CA SER A 505 2.85 -7.01 0.89
C SER A 505 3.56 -5.77 1.44
N ALA A 506 3.35 -4.62 0.79
CA ALA A 506 3.86 -3.34 1.23
C ALA A 506 2.75 -2.29 1.25
N ALA A 507 2.90 -1.26 2.09
CA ALA A 507 2.00 -0.12 2.14
C ALA A 507 2.74 1.17 2.46
N HIS A 508 2.26 2.28 1.88
CA HIS A 508 2.73 3.64 2.16
C HIS A 508 1.76 4.34 3.10
N SER A 509 2.28 4.82 4.24
CA SER A 509 1.56 5.71 5.15
C SER A 509 1.71 7.17 4.68
N ASP A 510 0.68 7.99 4.91
CA ASP A 510 0.53 9.38 4.40
C ASP A 510 1.70 10.33 4.68
N ASN A 511 2.56 9.99 5.65
CA ASN A 511 3.73 10.75 6.03
C ASN A 511 5.02 10.40 5.25
N GLY A 512 4.98 9.46 4.29
CA GLY A 512 6.15 9.07 3.49
C GLY A 512 6.95 7.88 4.03
N CYS A 513 6.38 7.08 4.94
CA CYS A 513 6.97 5.83 5.41
C CYS A 513 6.35 4.62 4.68
N MET A 514 7.21 3.77 4.11
CA MET A 514 6.87 2.46 3.54
C MET A 514 6.97 1.40 4.64
N TYR A 515 6.00 0.50 4.68
CA TYR A 515 5.99 -0.69 5.52
C TYR A 515 5.96 -1.94 4.62
N ILE A 516 6.66 -3.00 5.03
CA ILE A 516 6.76 -4.27 4.31
C ILE A 516 6.51 -5.40 5.31
N PHE A 517 5.57 -6.30 5.02
CA PHE A 517 5.16 -7.38 5.93
C PHE A 517 5.11 -8.75 5.24
N GLY A 518 5.56 -9.76 5.99
CA GLY A 518 5.38 -11.18 5.67
C GLY A 518 6.05 -11.65 4.37
N GLY A 519 5.37 -12.54 3.64
CA GLY A 519 5.85 -13.18 2.42
C GLY A 519 6.60 -14.48 2.66
N ILE A 520 7.13 -15.05 1.58
CA ILE A 520 7.94 -16.27 1.54
C ILE A 520 9.40 -15.89 1.33
N GLU A 521 10.27 -16.46 2.16
CA GLU A 521 11.72 -16.50 2.00
C GLU A 521 12.12 -17.92 1.57
N TYR A 522 13.00 -18.03 0.57
CA TYR A 522 13.58 -19.29 0.13
C TYR A 522 15.01 -19.42 0.65
N HIS A 523 15.34 -20.51 1.33
CA HIS A 523 16.69 -20.76 1.87
C HIS A 523 17.02 -22.26 1.83
N ASP A 524 18.08 -22.65 1.12
CA ASP A 524 18.61 -24.03 1.08
C ASP A 524 17.54 -25.14 0.92
N LYS A 525 16.56 -24.90 0.02
CA LYS A 525 15.39 -25.75 -0.27
C LYS A 525 14.27 -25.77 0.78
N GLU A 526 14.37 -25.00 1.86
CA GLU A 526 13.24 -24.75 2.76
C GLU A 526 12.53 -23.43 2.41
N MET A 527 11.22 -23.49 2.17
CA MET A 527 10.35 -22.32 2.05
C MET A 527 9.86 -21.88 3.44
N ARG A 528 10.14 -20.63 3.82
CA ARG A 528 9.70 -20.06 5.10
C ARG A 528 8.79 -18.86 4.88
N ARG A 529 7.55 -18.96 5.33
CA ARG A 529 6.67 -17.79 5.48
C ARG A 529 7.14 -16.95 6.67
N ARG A 530 7.11 -15.62 6.52
CA ARG A 530 7.57 -14.64 7.54
C ARG A 530 6.39 -13.88 8.15
N ASN A 531 6.59 -13.30 9.34
CA ASN A 531 5.77 -12.22 9.92
C ASN A 531 6.66 -11.08 10.44
N ASP A 532 7.79 -10.84 9.81
CA ASP A 532 8.60 -9.69 10.15
C ASP A 532 8.02 -8.45 9.46
N LEU A 533 7.92 -7.36 10.20
CA LEU A 533 7.52 -6.04 9.72
C LEU A 533 8.76 -5.18 9.60
N TYR A 534 8.96 -4.57 8.44
CA TYR A 534 10.01 -3.59 8.19
C TYR A 534 9.40 -2.24 7.87
N LYS A 535 10.08 -1.15 8.24
CA LYS A 535 9.74 0.22 7.84
C LYS A 535 10.91 0.93 7.19
N MET A 536 10.65 1.79 6.21
CA MET A 536 11.62 2.68 5.57
C MET A 536 10.99 4.04 5.26
N TRP A 537 11.60 5.11 5.73
CA TRP A 537 11.25 6.47 5.31
C TRP A 537 11.73 6.69 3.85
N MET A 538 10.80 6.78 2.90
CA MET A 538 11.10 6.92 1.46
C MET A 538 11.58 8.34 1.10
N THR A 539 11.08 9.33 1.85
CA THR A 539 11.44 10.74 1.73
C THR A 539 11.75 11.31 3.11
N ILE A 540 12.22 12.56 3.17
CA ILE A 540 12.34 13.31 4.43
C ILE A 540 10.95 13.89 4.75
N PRO A 541 10.28 13.42 5.83
CA PRO A 541 8.95 13.88 6.17
C PRO A 541 9.02 15.27 6.82
N LYS A 542 7.86 15.87 7.09
CA LYS A 542 7.77 17.13 7.84
C LYS A 542 8.45 16.98 9.20
N LEU A 543 9.13 18.02 9.68
CA LEU A 543 9.83 18.02 10.97
C LEU A 543 8.95 17.53 12.13
N SER A 544 7.64 17.83 12.11
CA SER A 544 6.70 17.35 13.12
C SER A 544 6.51 15.83 13.13
N GLU A 545 6.63 15.15 11.99
CA GLU A 545 6.60 13.68 11.92
C GLU A 545 7.91 13.10 12.46
N MET A 546 9.07 13.72 12.16
CA MET A 546 10.36 13.33 12.74
C MET A 546 10.36 13.47 14.28
N CYS A 547 9.79 14.57 14.79
CA CYS A 547 9.60 14.77 16.22
C CYS A 547 8.62 13.77 16.82
N TRP A 548 7.58 13.35 16.09
CA TRP A 548 6.65 12.33 16.55
C TRP A 548 7.30 10.94 16.63
N ASP A 549 7.99 10.49 15.57
CA ASP A 549 8.76 9.24 15.54
C ASP A 549 9.80 9.19 16.68
N ALA A 550 10.45 10.32 16.97
CA ALA A 550 11.33 10.47 18.13
C ALA A 550 10.60 10.37 19.49
N ILE A 551 9.45 11.04 19.65
CA ILE A 551 8.65 10.99 20.88
C ILE A 551 8.18 9.54 21.15
N THR A 552 7.68 8.83 20.14
CA THR A 552 7.24 7.43 20.25
C THR A 552 8.41 6.45 20.43
N TYR A 553 9.60 6.78 19.94
CA TYR A 553 10.83 6.02 20.20
C TYR A 553 11.27 6.10 21.67
N TYR A 554 11.18 7.29 22.27
CA TYR A 554 11.56 7.50 23.67
C TYR A 554 10.45 7.16 24.68
N ASN A 555 9.18 7.21 24.27
CA ASN A 555 8.03 6.91 25.12
C ASN A 555 7.08 5.93 24.41
N ASP A 556 7.12 4.70 24.89
CA ASP A 556 6.41 3.52 24.40
C ASP A 556 5.07 3.27 25.10
N ASN A 557 4.68 4.14 26.03
CA ASN A 557 3.50 4.05 26.91
C ASN A 557 2.59 5.29 26.81
N LEU A 558 2.62 6.00 25.68
CA LEU A 558 1.84 7.24 25.47
C LEU A 558 0.32 7.00 25.51
N ASP A 559 -0.11 5.78 25.19
CA ASP A 559 -1.48 5.28 25.24
C ASP A 559 -2.04 5.09 26.67
N LEU A 560 -1.18 5.05 27.69
CA LEU A 560 -1.60 5.01 29.10
C LEU A 560 -2.07 6.37 29.63
N TYR A 561 -1.81 7.47 28.91
CA TYR A 561 -2.18 8.82 29.32
C TYR A 561 -3.48 9.28 28.68
N ASP A 562 -4.32 9.98 29.44
CA ASP A 562 -5.52 10.59 28.90
C ASP A 562 -5.19 11.65 27.83
N ARG A 563 -6.05 11.78 26.80
CA ARG A 563 -5.80 12.71 25.69
C ARG A 563 -5.64 14.16 26.17
N LYS A 564 -6.30 14.56 27.27
CA LYS A 564 -6.21 15.91 27.88
C LYS A 564 -4.88 16.11 28.63
N ALA A 565 -4.23 15.07 29.13
CA ALA A 565 -2.88 15.10 29.69
C ALA A 565 -1.83 15.26 28.58
N LEU A 566 -1.96 14.51 27.48
CA LEU A 566 -1.07 14.63 26.31
C LEU A 566 -1.17 16.03 25.66
N LEU A 567 -2.38 16.56 25.50
CA LEU A 567 -2.61 17.93 25.02
C LEU A 567 -2.00 18.98 25.98
N ARG A 568 -2.17 18.82 27.30
CA ARG A 568 -1.53 19.70 28.30
C ARG A 568 0.00 19.61 28.32
N ALA A 569 0.56 18.46 27.95
CA ALA A 569 2.00 18.29 27.75
C ALA A 569 2.50 18.94 26.44
N GLY A 570 1.62 19.51 25.62
CA GLY A 570 1.98 20.19 24.37
C GLY A 570 2.03 19.27 23.14
N ILE A 571 1.58 18.02 23.25
CA ILE A 571 1.48 17.12 22.08
C ILE A 571 0.28 17.55 21.23
N PRO A 572 0.46 17.91 19.94
CA PRO A 572 -0.65 18.37 19.09
C PRO A 572 -1.76 17.32 18.90
N LYS A 573 -3.02 17.78 18.83
CA LYS A 573 -4.22 16.94 18.68
C LYS A 573 -4.06 15.83 17.62
N ARG A 574 -3.58 16.20 16.43
CA ARG A 574 -3.31 15.32 15.26
C ARG A 574 -2.33 14.15 15.49
N PHE A 575 -1.62 14.15 16.61
CA PHE A 575 -0.74 13.05 17.05
C PHE A 575 -1.39 12.29 18.22
N THR A 576 -2.03 12.98 19.16
CA THR A 576 -2.85 12.34 20.20
C THR A 576 -4.01 11.52 19.64
N GLU A 577 -4.52 11.86 18.45
CA GLU A 577 -5.54 11.13 17.69
C GLU A 577 -5.00 9.86 17.01
N ARG A 578 -3.67 9.71 16.88
CA ARG A 578 -3.05 8.48 16.33
C ARG A 578 -2.85 7.39 17.38
N LEU A 579 -2.93 7.73 18.66
CA LEU A 579 -2.93 6.76 19.75
C LEU A 579 -4.30 6.07 19.86
N PRO A 580 -4.35 4.79 20.26
CA PRO A 580 -5.60 4.07 20.46
C PRO A 580 -6.51 4.77 21.49
N PRO A 581 -7.81 4.42 21.56
CA PRO A 581 -8.67 4.81 22.67
C PRO A 581 -8.01 4.49 24.02
N GLN A 582 -8.19 5.38 24.99
CA GLN A 582 -7.54 5.26 26.29
C GLN A 582 -8.08 4.02 27.01
N ARG A 583 -7.20 3.11 27.42
CA ARG A 583 -7.59 2.00 28.32
C ARG A 583 -8.18 2.58 29.60
N GLN A 584 -9.38 2.14 29.98
CA GLN A 584 -9.94 2.52 31.27
C GLN A 584 -9.08 1.89 32.37
N ALA A 585 -8.63 2.70 33.33
CA ALA A 585 -7.91 2.19 34.50
C ALA A 585 -8.89 1.37 35.36
N GLY A 586 -8.81 0.04 35.23
CA GLY A 586 -9.84 -0.90 35.66
C GLY A 586 -9.99 -2.08 34.71
N ASP A 587 -9.53 -1.96 33.46
CA ASP A 587 -9.38 -3.08 32.51
C ASP A 587 -8.10 -3.89 32.80
N ASP A 588 -7.88 -4.20 34.08
CA ASP A 588 -7.02 -5.32 34.54
C ASP A 588 -7.76 -6.66 34.31
N ASN A 589 -8.41 -6.78 33.15
CA ASN A 589 -8.78 -8.07 32.63
C ASN A 589 -7.47 -8.81 32.34
N GLU A 590 -7.12 -9.75 33.23
CA GLU A 590 -6.48 -10.99 32.80
C GLU A 590 -7.10 -11.41 31.45
N PRO A 591 -6.30 -11.82 30.45
CA PRO A 591 -6.83 -12.17 29.13
C PRO A 591 -7.97 -13.17 29.31
N GLY A 592 -9.20 -12.69 29.05
CA GLY A 592 -10.41 -13.29 29.62
C GLY A 592 -10.41 -14.80 29.42
N THR A 593 -10.66 -15.56 30.48
CA THR A 593 -10.42 -17.01 30.54
C THR A 593 -11.22 -17.82 29.50
N SER A 594 -12.12 -17.15 28.77
CA SER A 594 -12.87 -17.64 27.60
C SER A 594 -12.14 -17.59 26.25
N ILE A 595 -10.96 -16.95 26.14
CA ILE A 595 -10.19 -16.87 24.86
C ILE A 595 -8.98 -17.82 24.84
N MET A 596 -8.44 -18.25 26.00
CA MET A 596 -7.33 -19.20 26.06
C MET A 596 -7.69 -20.66 25.73
N THR A 597 -8.96 -21.05 25.85
CA THR A 597 -9.37 -22.48 25.80
C THR A 597 -9.43 -23.09 24.40
N SER A 598 -9.34 -22.29 23.32
CA SER A 598 -9.53 -22.81 21.96
C SER A 598 -8.26 -23.37 21.31
N LEU A 599 -7.05 -22.86 21.60
CA LEU A 599 -5.85 -23.20 20.80
C LEU A 599 -4.87 -24.20 21.43
N TYR A 600 -4.86 -24.40 22.76
CA TYR A 600 -3.91 -25.30 23.42
C TYR A 600 -4.53 -26.14 24.56
N SER A 601 -5.23 -27.22 24.20
CA SER A 601 -5.54 -28.31 25.14
C SER A 601 -4.94 -29.64 24.64
N ILE A 602 -3.71 -29.90 25.05
CA ILE A 602 -3.15 -31.27 24.96
C ILE A 602 -3.90 -32.13 25.98
N ALA A 603 -4.93 -32.83 25.53
CA ALA A 603 -5.65 -33.78 26.35
C ALA A 603 -4.69 -34.91 26.79
N LYS A 604 -4.34 -34.94 28.08
CA LYS A 604 -3.63 -36.08 28.67
C LYS A 604 -4.45 -37.35 28.43
N ARG A 605 -3.81 -38.40 27.90
CA ARG A 605 -4.40 -39.75 27.79
C ARG A 605 -5.01 -40.19 29.13
N ALA A 606 -6.34 -40.19 29.21
CA ALA A 606 -7.04 -41.06 30.15
C ALA A 606 -6.97 -42.49 29.58
N ARG A 607 -6.53 -43.46 30.39
CA ARG A 607 -6.53 -44.87 29.99
C ARG A 607 -7.97 -45.38 29.98
N SER A 608 -8.28 -46.29 29.06
CA SER A 608 -9.50 -47.08 29.16
C SER A 608 -9.51 -47.88 30.47
N GLN A 609 -10.66 -47.87 31.16
CA GLN A 609 -11.07 -48.98 31.98
C GLN A 609 -12.32 -49.58 31.35
N MET A 610 -12.37 -50.92 31.35
CA MET A 610 -13.46 -51.71 30.81
C MET A 610 -14.73 -51.52 31.64
N GLN A 611 -15.88 -51.40 30.98
CA GLN A 611 -16.82 -52.53 30.82
C GLN A 611 -17.81 -52.25 29.69
#